data_AF-A0L461-F1
#
_entry.id   AF-A0L461-F1
#
_cell.length_a   1.000
_cell.length_b   1.000
_cell.length_c   1.000
_cell.angle_alpha   90.00
_cell.angle_beta   90.00
_cell.angle_gamma   90.00
#
_symmetry.space_group_name_H-M   'P 1'
#
loop_
_entity.id
_entity.type
_entity.pdbx_description
1 polymer ?
#
loop_
_entity_poly.entity_id
_entity_poly.type
_entity_poly.pdbx_seq_one_letter_code
_entity_poly.pdbx_strand_id
1 'polypeptide(L)'
;MDDTRLPLRPFTTHKLIKGITYPEAVSFRDLVVTGPPGSGKSTLIAYLDGWSEEGVVDLTQKGWWKQPVLHMRPREVHFLIPFVGFERAVPVYELKSLDHPDFLEIDLFRLVLPPRKQGPLATDFRNRFLFEFLLPDAEVMYQRRQQRAKARSHTVEEDLSLAQVRLELSIYQQLAQFMHQEGMRVLVRTEVDAPPMVIDSPQCATQPINKLSAQELLQTLDKVQLRQRVFNRSWNERSNRDLMALFVEMVPTILQVEECAIFIRQQDSEALWLVSSNAEEKTTARCKSQKSLGCDLVSQVIHTGLHQVFELGEGQQKPAQDGELEMRNALCVPIPHLSRAGASGAILVRNTTDGRAFRAEDRNFLERLAQHLQTASETLFLRRQLSNFSELLGQKVETTQWLRMIIALLSMLVLAETALLMILH
;
A
#
# COMPACT_ATOMS: atom_id res chain seq x y z
N MET A 1 8.07 6.52 6.46
CA MET A 1 8.47 5.57 5.41
C MET A 1 9.90 5.18 5.71
N ASP A 2 10.12 3.93 6.10
CA ASP A 2 11.48 3.44 6.39
C ASP A 2 12.29 3.39 5.10
N ASP A 3 13.52 3.92 5.17
CA ASP A 3 14.55 3.92 4.14
C ASP A 3 14.98 2.47 3.86
N THR A 4 14.18 1.76 3.07
CA THR A 4 14.35 0.33 2.78
C THR A 4 15.47 0.18 1.75
N ARG A 5 16.71 0.26 2.23
CA ARG A 5 17.89 0.02 1.40
C ARG A 5 17.83 -1.39 0.82
N LEU A 6 18.02 -1.49 -0.49
CA LEU A 6 18.08 -2.79 -1.17
C LEU A 6 19.22 -3.63 -0.58
N PRO A 7 19.00 -4.92 -0.27
CA PRO A 7 20.09 -5.82 0.07
C PRO A 7 20.88 -6.07 -1.21
N LEU A 8 22.11 -5.56 -1.30
CA LEU A 8 22.95 -5.63 -2.49
C LEU A 8 24.23 -6.40 -2.17
N ARG A 9 24.67 -7.23 -3.13
CA ARG A 9 25.97 -7.90 -3.09
C ARG A 9 26.75 -7.65 -4.38
N PRO A 10 28.09 -7.52 -4.31
CA PRO A 10 28.92 -7.36 -5.50
C PRO A 10 28.98 -8.65 -6.31
N PHE A 11 29.30 -8.53 -7.60
CA PHE A 11 29.67 -9.68 -8.43
C PHE A 11 31.11 -10.10 -8.14
N THR A 12 31.42 -11.38 -8.38
CA THR A 12 32.77 -11.93 -8.19
C THR A 12 33.61 -11.82 -9.44
N THR A 13 33.01 -11.97 -10.62
CA THR A 13 33.69 -11.89 -11.92
C THR A 13 33.18 -10.73 -12.75
N HIS A 14 34.10 -10.06 -13.43
CA HIS A 14 33.84 -8.83 -14.17
C HIS A 14 34.54 -8.83 -15.53
N LYS A 15 33.99 -8.04 -16.45
CA LYS A 15 34.58 -7.69 -17.74
C LYS A 15 34.28 -6.24 -18.07
N LEU A 16 35.07 -5.68 -18.98
CA LEU A 16 34.84 -4.33 -19.50
C LEU A 16 33.99 -4.39 -20.77
N ILE A 17 32.95 -3.56 -20.82
CA ILE A 17 32.16 -3.31 -22.01
C ILE A 17 32.24 -1.81 -22.26
N LYS A 18 32.89 -1.41 -23.36
CA LYS A 18 33.09 0.01 -23.71
C LYS A 18 33.71 0.84 -22.57
N GLY A 19 34.63 0.24 -21.80
CA GLY A 19 35.29 0.88 -20.66
C GLY A 19 34.51 0.82 -19.34
N ILE A 20 33.27 0.33 -19.35
CA ILE A 20 32.43 0.21 -18.15
C ILE A 20 32.47 -1.22 -17.62
N THR A 21 32.56 -1.37 -16.29
CA THR A 21 32.60 -2.67 -15.61
C THR A 21 31.22 -3.34 -15.60
N TYR A 22 31.16 -4.59 -16.05
CA TYR A 22 29.99 -5.46 -16.05
C TYR A 22 30.32 -6.88 -15.59
N PRO A 23 29.34 -7.67 -15.10
CA PRO A 23 29.55 -9.08 -14.82
C PRO A 23 29.83 -9.86 -16.10
N GLU A 24 30.62 -10.93 -15.99
CA GLU A 24 31.09 -11.70 -17.16
C GLU A 24 29.95 -12.27 -18.01
N ALA A 25 28.85 -12.67 -17.38
CA ALA A 25 27.67 -13.25 -18.03
C ALA A 25 26.80 -12.23 -18.81
N VAL A 26 27.13 -10.93 -18.78
CA VAL A 26 26.30 -9.89 -19.40
C VAL A 26 26.66 -9.67 -20.86
N SER A 27 25.68 -9.70 -21.76
CA SER A 27 25.85 -9.30 -23.16
C SER A 27 25.48 -7.82 -23.33
N PHE A 28 26.25 -7.09 -24.15
CA PHE A 28 25.99 -5.70 -24.49
C PHE A 28 24.58 -5.49 -25.09
N ARG A 29 24.09 -6.46 -25.88
CA ARG A 29 22.78 -6.40 -26.54
C ARG A 29 21.60 -6.69 -25.61
N ASP A 30 21.86 -7.12 -24.38
CA ASP A 30 20.82 -7.44 -23.40
C ASP A 30 20.39 -6.21 -22.62
N LEU A 31 21.26 -5.19 -22.56
CA LEU A 31 21.17 -4.06 -21.64
C LEU A 31 19.98 -3.14 -21.92
N VAL A 32 19.20 -2.87 -20.88
CA VAL A 32 18.16 -1.85 -20.83
C VAL A 32 18.39 -1.03 -19.58
N VAL A 33 18.73 0.25 -19.73
CA VAL A 33 19.09 1.14 -18.63
C VAL A 33 17.85 1.89 -18.18
N THR A 34 17.59 1.89 -16.87
CA THR A 34 16.45 2.57 -16.26
C THR A 34 16.82 3.13 -14.89
N GLY A 35 15.94 3.93 -14.30
CA GLY A 35 16.19 4.62 -13.03
C GLY A 35 15.47 5.97 -12.95
N PRO A 36 15.44 6.58 -11.75
CA PRO A 36 14.76 7.84 -11.53
C PRO A 36 15.39 9.01 -12.30
N PRO A 37 14.66 10.11 -12.50
CA PRO A 37 15.18 11.32 -13.13
C PRO A 37 16.46 11.82 -12.43
N GLY A 38 17.44 12.28 -13.19
CA GLY A 38 18.71 12.76 -12.63
C GLY A 38 19.70 11.68 -12.18
N SER A 39 19.36 10.38 -12.30
CA SER A 39 20.27 9.31 -11.88
C SER A 39 21.53 9.17 -12.75
N GLY A 40 21.50 9.65 -14.00
CA GLY A 40 22.63 9.58 -14.95
C GLY A 40 22.46 8.58 -16.10
N LYS A 41 21.24 8.11 -16.35
CA LYS A 41 20.91 7.14 -17.41
C LYS A 41 21.46 7.54 -18.78
N SER A 42 21.17 8.76 -19.24
CA SER A 42 21.62 9.24 -20.54
C SER A 42 23.14 9.34 -20.63
N THR A 43 23.81 9.66 -19.51
CA THR A 43 25.27 9.65 -19.41
C THR A 43 25.82 8.23 -19.56
N LEU A 44 25.24 7.25 -18.87
CA LEU A 44 25.65 5.84 -18.98
C LEU A 44 25.42 5.31 -20.40
N ILE A 45 24.27 5.61 -21.00
CA ILE A 45 23.95 5.19 -22.38
C ILE A 45 24.89 5.86 -23.40
N ALA A 46 25.27 7.12 -23.21
CA ALA A 46 26.24 7.79 -24.06
C ALA A 46 27.62 7.10 -24.02
N TYR A 47 28.11 6.71 -22.83
CA TYR A 47 29.35 5.94 -22.72
C TYR A 47 29.29 4.55 -23.38
N LEU A 48 28.10 3.96 -23.41
CA LEU A 48 27.87 2.68 -24.05
C LEU A 48 27.66 2.78 -25.58
N ASP A 49 27.74 3.97 -26.18
CA ASP A 49 27.34 4.23 -27.57
C ASP A 49 25.91 3.73 -27.86
N GLY A 50 25.01 3.86 -26.88
CA GLY A 50 23.64 3.39 -26.95
C GLY A 50 22.64 4.43 -27.44
N TRP A 51 21.35 4.06 -27.44
CA TRP A 51 20.26 4.91 -27.89
C TRP A 51 19.65 5.68 -26.72
N SER A 52 19.79 7.00 -26.72
CA SER A 52 19.31 7.90 -25.65
C SER A 52 17.91 8.46 -25.88
N GLU A 53 17.26 8.20 -27.02
CA GLU A 53 15.87 8.63 -27.23
C GLU A 53 14.95 7.89 -26.24
N GLU A 54 14.44 8.63 -25.25
CA GLU A 54 13.71 8.15 -24.07
C GLU A 54 12.59 7.19 -24.47
N GLY A 55 12.88 5.90 -24.38
CA GLY A 55 11.89 4.88 -24.64
C GLY A 55 10.91 4.83 -23.47
N VAL A 56 9.62 5.05 -23.70
CA VAL A 56 8.62 4.88 -22.64
C VAL A 56 8.00 3.49 -22.77
N VAL A 57 7.98 2.75 -21.66
CA VAL A 57 7.39 1.41 -21.55
C VAL A 57 6.31 1.41 -20.48
N ASP A 58 5.08 1.08 -20.88
CA ASP A 58 3.96 0.89 -19.98
C ASP A 58 3.97 -0.51 -19.38
N LEU A 59 4.26 -0.62 -18.08
CA LEU A 59 4.31 -1.91 -17.39
C LEU A 59 2.94 -2.56 -17.19
N THR A 60 1.85 -1.83 -17.43
CA THR A 60 0.49 -2.39 -17.35
C THR A 60 0.03 -3.05 -18.65
N GLN A 61 0.72 -2.77 -19.76
CA GLN A 61 0.33 -3.28 -21.07
C GLN A 61 0.79 -4.72 -21.28
N LYS A 62 -0.16 -5.60 -21.59
CA LYS A 62 0.16 -6.99 -21.95
C LYS A 62 1.04 -7.02 -23.19
N GLY A 63 2.24 -7.58 -23.06
CA GLY A 63 3.16 -7.72 -24.18
C GLY A 63 4.13 -6.56 -24.38
N TRP A 64 4.28 -5.64 -23.41
CA TRP A 64 5.22 -4.52 -23.49
C TRP A 64 6.67 -4.96 -23.83
N TRP A 65 7.06 -6.18 -23.45
CA TRP A 65 8.37 -6.78 -23.78
C TRP A 65 8.57 -7.10 -25.27
N LYS A 66 7.54 -6.89 -26.09
CA LYS A 66 7.59 -6.99 -27.56
C LYS A 66 7.55 -5.62 -28.24
N GLN A 67 7.47 -4.53 -27.48
CA GLN A 67 7.39 -3.20 -28.06
C GLN A 67 8.68 -2.86 -28.82
N PRO A 68 8.59 -2.18 -29.98
CA PRO A 68 9.75 -1.81 -30.79
C PRO A 68 10.82 -1.03 -30.03
N VAL A 69 10.41 -0.29 -28.99
CA VAL A 69 11.29 0.47 -28.11
C VAL A 69 12.40 -0.40 -27.49
N LEU A 70 12.15 -1.70 -27.27
CA LEU A 70 13.12 -2.64 -26.69
C LEU A 70 13.94 -3.42 -27.74
N HIS A 71 13.76 -3.15 -29.04
CA HIS A 71 14.48 -3.87 -30.10
C HIS A 71 15.94 -3.42 -30.20
N MET A 72 16.18 -2.11 -30.19
CA MET A 72 17.51 -1.51 -30.25
C MET A 72 18.07 -1.36 -28.84
N ARG A 73 19.23 -1.96 -28.57
CA ARG A 73 19.88 -2.01 -27.25
C ARG A 73 21.40 -1.92 -27.40
N PRO A 74 22.12 -1.32 -26.44
CA PRO A 74 21.66 -0.75 -25.16
C PRO A 74 20.78 0.50 -25.35
N ARG A 75 19.78 0.65 -24.48
CA ARG A 75 18.81 1.76 -24.56
C ARG A 75 18.35 2.24 -23.19
N GLU A 76 18.10 3.54 -23.09
CA GLU A 76 17.42 4.18 -21.96
C GLU A 76 15.90 3.98 -22.03
N VAL A 77 15.31 3.50 -20.94
CA VAL A 77 13.86 3.30 -20.82
C VAL A 77 13.29 3.90 -19.53
N HIS A 78 12.18 4.62 -19.68
CA HIS A 78 11.33 5.10 -18.61
C HIS A 78 10.10 4.21 -18.49
N PHE A 79 9.73 3.87 -17.25
CA PHE A 79 8.54 3.07 -16.99
C PHE A 79 7.37 3.96 -16.65
N LEU A 80 6.22 3.67 -17.26
CA LEU A 80 4.94 4.06 -16.70
C LEU A 80 4.60 3.03 -15.63
N ILE A 81 4.46 3.50 -14.40
CA ILE A 81 4.24 2.66 -13.22
C ILE A 81 2.79 2.85 -12.77
N PRO A 82 2.03 1.76 -12.55
CA PRO A 82 0.71 1.87 -11.96
C PRO A 82 0.84 2.19 -10.46
N PHE A 83 0.14 3.21 -10.00
CA PHE A 83 0.04 3.56 -8.59
C PHE A 83 -1.34 3.25 -8.05
N VAL A 84 -1.39 2.87 -6.78
CA VAL A 84 -2.64 2.61 -6.06
C VAL A 84 -3.51 3.87 -6.06
N GLY A 85 -4.78 3.71 -6.45
CA GLY A 85 -5.74 4.83 -6.53
C GLY A 85 -5.70 5.62 -7.85
N PHE A 86 -4.80 5.29 -8.78
CA PHE A 86 -4.72 5.95 -10.09
C PHE A 86 -5.09 4.99 -11.22
N GLU A 87 -6.05 5.38 -12.07
CA GLU A 87 -6.50 4.54 -13.18
C GLU A 87 -5.40 4.33 -14.23
N ARG A 88 -4.53 5.32 -14.46
CA ARG A 88 -3.48 5.27 -15.48
C ARG A 88 -2.11 5.00 -14.85
N ALA A 89 -1.24 4.35 -15.62
CA ALA A 89 0.18 4.27 -15.28
C ALA A 89 0.84 5.61 -15.62
N VAL A 90 1.70 6.09 -14.72
CA VAL A 90 2.28 7.45 -14.79
C VAL A 90 3.79 7.34 -14.66
N PRO A 91 4.58 8.15 -15.37
CA PRO A 91 6.02 8.15 -15.17
C PRO A 91 6.38 8.82 -13.84
N VAL A 92 7.49 8.37 -13.24
CA VAL A 92 7.93 8.82 -11.91
C VAL A 92 8.29 10.32 -11.85
N TYR A 93 8.60 10.97 -12.97
CA TYR A 93 8.84 12.42 -12.98
C TYR A 93 7.55 13.27 -12.97
N GLU A 94 6.39 12.67 -13.27
CA GLU A 94 5.07 13.34 -13.24
C GLU A 94 4.34 13.13 -11.91
N LEU A 95 5.01 12.59 -10.88
CA LEU A 95 4.38 12.37 -9.57
C LEU A 95 3.82 13.65 -8.93
N LYS A 96 4.36 14.82 -9.28
CA LYS A 96 3.86 16.12 -8.80
C LYS A 96 2.45 16.47 -9.30
N SER A 97 2.06 15.96 -10.47
CA SER A 97 0.70 16.16 -10.98
C SER A 97 -0.32 15.19 -10.38
N LEU A 98 0.11 14.31 -9.49
CA LEU A 98 -0.76 13.37 -8.79
C LEU A 98 -1.20 13.96 -7.45
N ASP A 99 -2.50 13.82 -7.15
CA ASP A 99 -3.06 14.27 -5.89
C ASP A 99 -2.41 13.52 -4.71
N HIS A 100 -1.80 14.26 -3.79
CA HIS A 100 -1.16 13.78 -2.55
C HIS A 100 -0.01 12.77 -2.72
N PRO A 101 1.22 13.25 -3.04
CA PRO A 101 2.39 12.38 -3.27
C PRO A 101 2.89 11.63 -2.03
N ASP A 102 2.50 12.04 -0.82
CA ASP A 102 2.99 11.48 0.45
C ASP A 102 2.58 10.02 0.71
N PHE A 103 1.67 9.46 -0.11
CA PHE A 103 1.14 8.10 0.04
C PHE A 103 1.22 7.26 -1.25
N LEU A 104 2.17 7.56 -2.14
CA LEU A 104 2.33 6.82 -3.40
C LEU A 104 2.87 5.40 -3.15
N GLU A 105 2.05 4.40 -3.47
CA GLU A 105 2.40 2.98 -3.45
C GLU A 105 2.23 2.37 -4.85
N ILE A 106 3.18 1.53 -5.28
CA ILE A 106 3.11 0.86 -6.58
C ILE A 106 2.03 -0.21 -6.53
N ASP A 107 1.14 -0.21 -7.52
CA ASP A 107 0.16 -1.28 -7.71
C ASP A 107 0.81 -2.46 -8.46
N LEU A 108 1.49 -3.31 -7.69
CA LEU A 108 2.21 -4.47 -8.20
C LEU A 108 1.30 -5.48 -8.95
N PHE A 109 -0.03 -5.44 -8.77
CA PHE A 109 -0.96 -6.36 -9.45
C PHE A 109 -1.19 -6.00 -10.90
N ARG A 110 -1.11 -4.71 -11.19
CA ARG A 110 -1.26 -4.20 -12.55
C ARG A 110 0.03 -4.30 -13.34
N LEU A 111 1.15 -4.58 -12.69
CA LEU A 111 2.41 -4.89 -13.38
C LEU A 111 2.27 -6.22 -14.12
N VAL A 112 2.28 -6.15 -15.45
CA VAL A 112 2.33 -7.33 -16.29
C VAL A 112 3.79 -7.66 -16.53
N LEU A 113 4.24 -8.87 -16.22
CA LEU A 113 5.59 -9.32 -16.53
C LEU A 113 5.60 -10.28 -17.72
N PRO A 114 6.74 -10.40 -18.45
CA PRO A 114 6.85 -11.38 -19.51
C PRO A 114 6.53 -12.78 -18.97
N PRO A 115 5.81 -13.62 -19.74
CA PRO A 115 5.59 -14.99 -19.33
C PRO A 115 6.93 -15.70 -19.22
N ARG A 116 7.02 -16.67 -18.30
CA ARG A 116 8.16 -17.59 -18.26
C ARG A 116 8.18 -18.41 -19.55
N LYS A 117 9.38 -18.89 -19.93
CA LYS A 117 9.55 -19.74 -21.11
C LYS A 117 8.63 -20.98 -21.01
N GLN A 118 7.71 -21.13 -21.96
CA GLN A 118 6.69 -22.20 -21.95
C GLN A 118 7.09 -23.47 -22.72
N GLY A 119 8.33 -23.55 -23.23
CA GLY A 119 8.81 -24.70 -24.00
C GLY A 119 10.15 -24.40 -24.68
N PRO A 120 10.81 -25.39 -25.28
CA PRO A 120 12.18 -25.26 -25.80
C PRO A 120 12.32 -24.21 -26.92
N LEU A 121 11.29 -24.08 -27.78
CA LEU A 121 11.24 -23.12 -28.90
C LEU A 121 10.61 -21.77 -28.52
N ALA A 122 10.02 -21.64 -27.33
CA ALA A 122 9.44 -20.39 -26.88
C ALA A 122 10.54 -19.37 -26.58
N THR A 123 10.35 -18.12 -26.99
CA THR A 123 11.28 -17.03 -26.67
C THR A 123 11.31 -16.79 -25.17
N ASP A 124 12.52 -16.80 -24.59
CA ASP A 124 12.71 -16.47 -23.18
C ASP A 124 12.83 -14.96 -22.99
N PHE A 125 11.69 -14.30 -22.88
CA PHE A 125 11.66 -12.84 -22.69
C PHE A 125 12.25 -12.40 -21.34
N ARG A 126 12.23 -13.24 -20.30
CA ARG A 126 12.80 -12.87 -18.98
C ARG A 126 14.33 -12.86 -18.99
N ASN A 127 14.94 -13.77 -19.77
CA ASN A 127 16.40 -13.82 -19.94
C ASN A 127 16.92 -12.95 -21.10
N ARG A 128 16.05 -12.57 -22.04
CA ARG A 128 16.39 -11.72 -23.20
C ARG A 128 16.83 -10.30 -22.83
N PHE A 129 16.30 -9.76 -21.73
CA PHE A 129 16.57 -8.40 -21.27
C PHE A 129 17.32 -8.44 -19.94
N LEU A 130 18.27 -7.54 -19.80
CA LEU A 130 18.94 -7.25 -18.55
C LEU A 130 18.65 -5.80 -18.18
N PHE A 131 17.85 -5.62 -17.13
CA PHE A 131 17.46 -4.30 -16.65
C PHE A 131 18.51 -3.79 -15.68
N GLU A 132 19.22 -2.73 -16.07
CA GLU A 132 20.19 -2.04 -15.23
C GLU A 132 19.54 -0.82 -14.61
N PHE A 133 19.31 -0.89 -13.29
CA PHE A 133 18.75 0.19 -12.48
C PHE A 133 19.89 1.06 -11.94
N LEU A 134 19.95 2.30 -12.42
CA LEU A 134 20.88 3.30 -11.91
C LEU A 134 20.21 4.05 -10.75
N LEU A 135 20.63 3.72 -9.52
CA LEU A 135 20.07 4.16 -8.25
C LEU A 135 21.14 4.85 -7.36
N PRO A 136 21.58 6.08 -7.69
CA PRO A 136 22.44 6.87 -6.80
C PRO A 136 21.70 7.31 -5.54
N ASP A 137 22.47 7.74 -4.54
CA ASP A 137 21.90 8.34 -3.34
C ASP A 137 21.04 9.57 -3.67
N ALA A 138 19.95 9.72 -2.91
CA ALA A 138 18.95 10.75 -3.17
C ALA A 138 19.55 12.17 -3.08
N GLU A 139 20.51 12.39 -2.18
CA GLU A 139 21.22 13.66 -2.02
C GLU A 139 22.05 14.00 -3.26
N VAL A 140 22.73 13.01 -3.84
CA VAL A 140 23.52 13.18 -5.07
C VAL A 140 22.61 13.50 -6.25
N MET A 141 21.50 12.76 -6.38
CA MET A 141 20.50 13.05 -7.41
C MET A 141 19.91 14.44 -7.27
N TYR A 142 19.56 14.83 -6.04
CA TYR A 142 19.01 16.16 -5.75
C TYR A 142 19.97 17.27 -6.14
N GLN A 143 21.26 17.16 -5.77
CA GLN A 143 22.28 18.12 -6.17
C GLN A 143 22.45 18.21 -7.69
N ARG A 144 22.50 17.06 -8.38
CA ARG A 144 22.62 17.00 -9.86
C ARG A 144 21.43 17.67 -10.54
N ARG A 145 20.20 17.46 -10.04
CA ARG A 145 18.99 18.07 -10.56
C ARG A 145 18.96 19.58 -10.29
N GLN A 146 19.30 20.02 -9.07
CA GLN A 146 19.45 21.45 -8.78
C GLN A 146 20.46 22.15 -9.71
N GLN A 147 21.58 21.52 -10.04
CA GLN A 147 22.56 22.08 -10.96
C GLN A 147 22.02 22.21 -12.39
N ARG A 148 21.22 21.24 -12.86
CA ARG A 148 20.56 21.29 -14.17
C ARG A 148 19.45 22.34 -14.24
N ALA A 149 18.65 22.46 -13.18
CA ALA A 149 17.65 23.51 -13.03
C ALA A 149 18.29 24.91 -13.13
N LYS A 150 19.43 25.12 -12.44
CA LYS A 150 20.22 26.37 -12.53
C LYS A 150 20.77 26.62 -13.94
N ALA A 151 21.12 25.57 -14.66
CA ALA A 151 21.58 25.64 -16.04
C ALA A 151 20.44 25.84 -17.07
N ARG A 152 19.17 25.93 -16.63
CA ARG A 152 17.95 26.04 -17.46
C ARG A 152 17.83 25.00 -18.57
N SER A 153 18.46 23.83 -18.41
CA SER A 153 18.41 22.78 -19.44
C SER A 153 17.10 21.99 -19.44
N HIS A 154 16.31 22.04 -18.35
CA HIS A 154 15.03 21.35 -18.22
C HIS A 154 14.02 22.16 -17.40
N THR A 155 12.78 22.28 -17.90
CA THR A 155 11.70 23.16 -17.38
C THR A 155 10.92 22.58 -16.19
N VAL A 156 11.24 21.36 -15.73
CA VAL A 156 10.35 20.55 -14.85
C VAL A 156 10.67 20.70 -13.35
N GLU A 157 11.56 21.61 -12.95
CA GLU A 157 12.27 21.50 -11.65
C GLU A 157 12.18 22.72 -10.71
N GLU A 158 11.21 23.62 -10.87
CA GLU A 158 11.12 24.84 -10.05
C GLU A 158 10.84 24.56 -8.56
N ASP A 159 10.10 23.50 -8.22
CA ASP A 159 9.76 23.11 -6.83
C ASP A 159 10.32 21.73 -6.43
N LEU A 160 11.57 21.41 -6.77
CA LEU A 160 12.14 20.09 -6.43
C LEU A 160 12.50 20.02 -4.93
N SER A 161 11.94 19.04 -4.20
CA SER A 161 12.30 18.76 -2.80
C SER A 161 13.13 17.47 -2.67
N LEU A 162 14.00 17.40 -1.66
CA LEU A 162 14.76 16.17 -1.37
C LEU A 162 13.84 15.00 -1.00
N ALA A 163 12.72 15.28 -0.33
CA ALA A 163 11.71 14.28 0.02
C ALA A 163 11.13 13.61 -1.23
N GLN A 164 10.83 14.39 -2.27
CA GLN A 164 10.37 13.86 -3.54
C GLN A 164 11.44 12.97 -4.20
N VAL A 165 12.69 13.41 -4.22
CA VAL A 165 13.78 12.59 -4.80
C VAL A 165 13.93 11.25 -4.08
N ARG A 166 13.80 11.24 -2.74
CA ARG A 166 13.80 10.00 -1.94
C ARG A 166 12.61 9.09 -2.29
N LEU A 167 11.43 9.66 -2.51
CA LEU A 167 10.24 8.92 -2.93
C LEU A 167 10.43 8.31 -4.35
N GLU A 168 10.92 9.09 -5.30
CA GLU A 168 11.21 8.61 -6.66
C GLU A 168 12.22 7.46 -6.62
N LEU A 169 13.26 7.59 -5.81
CA LEU A 169 14.26 6.55 -5.61
C LEU A 169 13.67 5.27 -4.99
N SER A 170 12.85 5.41 -3.96
CA SER A 170 12.24 4.26 -3.27
C SER A 170 11.28 3.48 -4.17
N ILE A 171 10.54 4.17 -5.05
CA ILE A 171 9.70 3.55 -6.08
C ILE A 171 10.54 2.68 -7.03
N TYR A 172 11.67 3.20 -7.53
CA TYR A 172 12.55 2.43 -8.40
C TYR A 172 13.26 1.27 -7.68
N GLN A 173 13.57 1.43 -6.39
CA GLN A 173 14.11 0.34 -5.57
C GLN A 173 13.09 -0.79 -5.42
N GLN A 174 11.84 -0.47 -5.08
CA GLN A 174 10.75 -1.45 -4.97
C GLN A 174 10.50 -2.16 -6.31
N LEU A 175 10.50 -1.42 -7.42
CA LEU A 175 10.34 -1.99 -8.76
C LEU A 175 11.49 -2.95 -9.11
N ALA A 176 12.74 -2.56 -8.86
CA ALA A 176 13.91 -3.39 -9.09
C ALA A 176 13.84 -4.71 -8.30
N GLN A 177 13.48 -4.62 -7.02
CA GLN A 177 13.32 -5.77 -6.14
C GLN A 177 12.20 -6.69 -6.63
N PHE A 178 11.04 -6.13 -7.00
CA PHE A 178 9.91 -6.91 -7.52
C PHE A 178 10.28 -7.64 -8.81
N MET A 179 10.89 -6.95 -9.78
CA MET A 179 11.32 -7.56 -11.04
C MET A 179 12.32 -8.71 -10.81
N HIS A 180 13.29 -8.52 -9.91
CA HIS A 180 14.25 -9.55 -9.54
C HIS A 180 13.59 -10.76 -8.88
N GLN A 181 12.69 -10.54 -7.91
CA GLN A 181 11.97 -11.61 -7.21
C GLN A 181 11.13 -12.46 -8.17
N GLU A 182 10.52 -11.81 -9.17
CA GLU A 182 9.77 -12.47 -10.22
C GLU A 182 10.67 -13.12 -11.29
N GLY A 183 11.99 -13.08 -11.15
CA GLY A 183 12.93 -13.79 -12.01
C GLY A 183 13.27 -13.07 -13.32
N MET A 184 13.14 -11.75 -13.36
CA MET A 184 13.78 -10.93 -14.39
C MET A 184 15.27 -10.77 -14.07
N ARG A 185 16.11 -10.59 -15.09
CA ARG A 185 17.53 -10.26 -14.87
C ARG A 185 17.65 -8.77 -14.54
N VAL A 186 18.05 -8.48 -13.31
CA VAL A 186 18.18 -7.12 -12.78
C VAL A 186 19.62 -6.88 -12.28
N LEU A 187 20.18 -5.72 -12.62
CA LEU A 187 21.41 -5.18 -12.05
C LEU A 187 21.11 -3.84 -11.40
N VAL A 188 21.82 -3.54 -10.32
CA VAL A 188 21.74 -2.24 -9.65
C VAL A 188 23.11 -1.58 -9.68
N ARG A 189 23.16 -0.29 -10.00
CA ARG A 189 24.38 0.52 -9.98
C ARG A 189 24.13 1.83 -9.25
N THR A 190 25.05 2.25 -8.38
CA THR A 190 24.91 3.50 -7.62
C THR A 190 25.45 4.71 -8.38
N GLU A 191 26.45 4.53 -9.23
CA GLU A 191 27.03 5.59 -10.07
C GLU A 191 27.46 5.02 -11.41
N VAL A 192 27.59 5.85 -12.45
CA VAL A 192 27.95 5.40 -13.80
C VAL A 192 29.23 4.55 -13.82
N ASP A 193 30.24 4.94 -13.04
CA ASP A 193 31.55 4.27 -12.99
C ASP A 193 31.65 3.21 -11.88
N ALA A 194 30.69 3.18 -10.94
CA ALA A 194 30.69 2.21 -9.84
C ALA A 194 30.39 0.81 -10.35
N PRO A 195 30.98 -0.26 -9.79
CA PRO A 195 30.70 -1.62 -10.22
C PRO A 195 29.22 -1.99 -10.01
N PRO A 196 28.61 -2.80 -10.90
CA PRO A 196 27.23 -3.22 -10.74
C PRO A 196 27.11 -4.23 -9.60
N MET A 197 25.94 -4.28 -9.00
CA MET A 197 25.58 -5.14 -7.89
C MET A 197 24.32 -5.96 -8.22
N VAL A 198 24.14 -7.07 -7.52
CA VAL A 198 22.94 -7.92 -7.60
C VAL A 198 22.16 -7.85 -6.30
N ILE A 199 20.83 -7.96 -6.41
CA ILE A 199 19.95 -7.97 -5.26
C ILE A 199 20.11 -9.31 -4.52
N ASP A 200 20.49 -9.23 -3.24
CA ASP A 200 20.68 -10.35 -2.33
C ASP A 200 19.33 -10.77 -1.73
N SER A 201 18.46 -11.27 -2.60
CA SER A 201 17.19 -11.88 -2.23
C SER A 201 16.95 -13.07 -3.15
N PRO A 202 16.45 -14.21 -2.63
CA PRO A 202 16.19 -15.37 -3.46
C PRO A 202 15.17 -15.02 -4.54
N GLN A 203 15.53 -15.23 -5.80
CA GLN A 203 14.55 -15.21 -6.89
C GLN A 203 13.55 -16.34 -6.63
N CYS A 204 12.26 -16.08 -6.84
CA CYS A 204 11.23 -17.08 -6.57
C CYS A 204 11.33 -18.23 -7.58
N ALA A 205 12.19 -19.21 -7.28
CA ALA A 205 12.27 -20.48 -8.00
C ALA A 205 10.93 -21.19 -7.81
N THR A 206 10.18 -21.38 -8.89
CA THR A 206 8.90 -22.09 -8.82
C THR A 206 8.88 -23.19 -9.86
N GLN A 207 8.78 -24.41 -9.35
CA GLN A 207 8.52 -25.62 -10.12
C GLN A 207 7.16 -25.51 -10.82
N PRO A 208 6.94 -26.23 -11.94
CA PRO A 208 5.66 -26.26 -12.63
C PRO A 208 4.52 -26.63 -11.67
N ILE A 209 3.36 -26.00 -11.84
CA ILE A 209 2.17 -26.11 -10.96
C ILE A 209 1.77 -27.58 -10.71
N ASN A 210 2.02 -28.46 -11.68
CA ASN A 210 1.75 -29.89 -11.59
C ASN A 210 2.65 -30.67 -10.60
N LYS A 211 3.65 -30.03 -9.98
CA LYS A 211 4.53 -30.62 -8.96
C LYS A 211 4.44 -29.90 -7.60
N LEU A 212 3.55 -28.91 -7.46
CA LEU A 212 3.38 -28.22 -6.19
C LEU A 212 2.68 -29.14 -5.20
N SER A 213 3.25 -29.25 -4.01
CA SER A 213 2.57 -29.91 -2.89
C SER A 213 1.29 -29.13 -2.53
N ALA A 214 0.29 -29.81 -1.96
CA ALA A 214 -0.97 -29.18 -1.57
C ALA A 214 -0.76 -27.95 -0.64
N GLN A 215 0.31 -27.95 0.15
CA GLN A 215 0.69 -26.83 1.01
C GLN A 215 1.19 -25.61 0.22
N GLU A 216 1.93 -25.79 -0.87
CA GLU A 216 2.41 -24.70 -1.71
C GLU A 216 1.28 -24.12 -2.59
N LEU A 217 0.34 -24.95 -3.03
CA LEU A 217 -0.88 -24.50 -3.69
C LEU A 217 -1.75 -23.66 -2.76
N LEU A 218 -1.92 -24.08 -1.50
CA LEU A 218 -2.61 -23.30 -0.47
C LEU A 218 -1.90 -21.98 -0.18
N GLN A 219 -0.57 -21.97 -0.08
CA GLN A 219 0.20 -20.72 0.10
C GLN A 219 0.09 -19.78 -1.10
N THR A 220 0.00 -20.32 -2.31
CA THR A 220 -0.15 -19.53 -3.53
C THR A 220 -1.57 -18.96 -3.65
N LEU A 221 -2.60 -19.75 -3.31
CA LEU A 221 -3.98 -19.30 -3.20
C LEU A 221 -4.17 -18.27 -2.09
N ASP A 222 -3.55 -18.48 -0.92
CA ASP A 222 -3.55 -17.50 0.17
C ASP A 222 -2.84 -16.22 -0.25
N LYS A 223 -1.70 -16.30 -0.94
CA LYS A 223 -1.07 -15.12 -1.52
C LYS A 223 -2.01 -14.42 -2.48
N VAL A 224 -2.65 -15.12 -3.42
CA VAL A 224 -3.56 -14.51 -4.41
C VAL A 224 -4.81 -13.91 -3.75
N GLN A 225 -5.38 -14.55 -2.73
CA GLN A 225 -6.53 -14.03 -2.00
C GLN A 225 -6.15 -12.88 -1.05
N LEU A 226 -5.00 -12.95 -0.40
CA LEU A 226 -4.48 -11.89 0.45
C LEU A 226 -4.09 -10.67 -0.41
N ARG A 227 -3.59 -10.91 -1.62
CA ARG A 227 -3.33 -9.92 -2.68
C ARG A 227 -4.62 -9.26 -3.18
N GLN A 228 -5.67 -10.03 -3.47
CA GLN A 228 -6.99 -9.49 -3.83
C GLN A 228 -7.63 -8.70 -2.67
N ARG A 229 -7.41 -9.13 -1.41
CA ARG A 229 -7.86 -8.40 -0.22
C ARG A 229 -7.05 -7.14 0.04
N VAL A 230 -5.75 -7.12 -0.25
CA VAL A 230 -4.90 -5.92 -0.14
C VAL A 230 -5.22 -4.89 -1.23
N PHE A 231 -5.49 -5.35 -2.45
CA PHE A 231 -5.99 -4.49 -3.53
C PHE A 231 -7.35 -3.85 -3.18
N ASN A 232 -8.27 -4.62 -2.61
CA ASN A 232 -9.54 -4.06 -2.07
C ASN A 232 -9.35 -3.23 -0.79
N ARG A 233 -8.23 -3.35 -0.07
CA ARG A 233 -7.93 -2.55 1.14
C ARG A 233 -7.61 -1.11 0.75
N SER A 234 -6.63 -0.87 -0.11
CA SER A 234 -6.17 0.50 -0.36
C SER A 234 -7.15 1.35 -1.19
N TRP A 235 -7.89 0.74 -2.12
CA TRP A 235 -8.91 1.45 -2.92
C TRP A 235 -10.12 1.88 -2.09
N ASN A 236 -10.57 1.04 -1.14
CA ASN A 236 -11.75 1.33 -0.32
C ASN A 236 -11.45 2.19 0.91
N GLU A 237 -10.21 2.25 1.38
CA GLU A 237 -9.88 3.02 2.59
C GLU A 237 -9.95 4.53 2.40
N ARG A 238 -9.43 5.02 1.28
CA ARG A 238 -9.49 6.44 0.90
C ARG A 238 -10.91 6.81 0.50
N SER A 239 -11.48 6.06 -0.46
CA SER A 239 -12.84 6.30 -0.94
C SER A 239 -13.90 6.25 0.16
N ASN A 240 -13.83 5.33 1.14
CA ASN A 240 -14.87 5.23 2.17
C ASN A 240 -14.72 6.29 3.26
N ARG A 241 -13.49 6.70 3.61
CA ARG A 241 -13.27 7.81 4.55
C ARG A 241 -13.63 9.15 3.93
N ASP A 242 -13.23 9.38 2.69
CA ASP A 242 -13.56 10.61 1.96
C ASP A 242 -15.07 10.71 1.74
N LEU A 243 -15.74 9.59 1.41
CA LEU A 243 -17.19 9.51 1.36
C LEU A 243 -17.84 9.85 2.71
N MET A 244 -17.34 9.28 3.82
CA MET A 244 -17.87 9.58 5.16
C MET A 244 -17.63 11.03 5.58
N ALA A 245 -16.47 11.60 5.25
CA ALA A 245 -16.16 13.01 5.49
C ALA A 245 -17.11 13.92 4.71
N LEU A 246 -17.33 13.65 3.42
CA LEU A 246 -18.28 14.37 2.58
C LEU A 246 -19.70 14.35 3.16
N PHE A 247 -20.16 13.21 3.69
CA PHE A 247 -21.45 13.16 4.38
C PHE A 247 -21.48 13.98 5.66
N VAL A 248 -20.43 13.92 6.47
CA VAL A 248 -20.30 14.72 7.70
C VAL A 248 -20.25 16.23 7.41
N GLU A 249 -19.76 16.64 6.24
CA GLU A 249 -19.79 18.03 5.77
C GLU A 249 -21.18 18.46 5.25
N MET A 250 -21.87 17.59 4.50
CA MET A 250 -23.16 17.95 3.88
C MET A 250 -24.36 17.89 4.85
N VAL A 251 -24.38 16.92 5.77
CA VAL A 251 -25.50 16.69 6.68
C VAL A 251 -25.84 17.91 7.54
N PRO A 252 -24.87 18.62 8.16
CA PRO A 252 -25.11 19.85 8.90
C PRO A 252 -25.86 20.92 8.09
N THR A 253 -25.49 21.10 6.82
CA THR A 253 -26.14 22.09 5.94
C THR A 253 -27.57 21.68 5.57
N ILE A 254 -27.80 20.39 5.31
CA ILE A 254 -29.12 19.89 4.88
C ILE A 254 -30.12 19.84 6.03
N LEU A 255 -29.69 19.32 7.19
CA LEU A 255 -30.58 19.15 8.34
C LEU A 255 -30.61 20.37 9.27
N GLN A 256 -29.77 21.38 9.01
CA GLN A 256 -29.62 22.56 9.85
C GLN A 256 -29.25 22.17 11.29
N VAL A 257 -28.16 21.42 11.43
CA VAL A 257 -27.65 20.92 12.72
C VAL A 257 -26.22 21.40 12.97
N GLU A 258 -25.84 21.58 14.23
CA GLU A 258 -24.51 22.08 14.61
C GLU A 258 -23.44 20.99 14.48
N GLU A 259 -23.76 19.74 14.86
CA GLU A 259 -22.78 18.65 14.87
C GLU A 259 -23.31 17.40 14.16
N CYS A 260 -22.47 16.76 13.37
CA CYS A 260 -22.69 15.44 12.78
C CYS A 260 -21.45 14.56 13.01
N ALA A 261 -21.67 13.35 13.52
CA ALA A 261 -20.62 12.39 13.83
C ALA A 261 -21.02 10.97 13.40
N ILE A 262 -20.07 10.22 12.85
CA ILE A 262 -20.27 8.82 12.45
C ILE A 262 -19.42 7.90 13.34
N PHE A 263 -20.08 6.93 13.96
CA PHE A 263 -19.47 5.95 14.85
C PHE A 263 -19.51 4.54 14.25
N ILE A 264 -18.42 3.78 14.42
CA ILE A 264 -18.35 2.36 14.06
C ILE A 264 -17.99 1.54 15.31
N ARG A 265 -18.69 0.42 15.53
CA ARG A 265 -18.46 -0.49 16.66
C ARG A 265 -17.18 -1.30 16.46
N GLN A 266 -16.35 -1.45 17.49
CA GLN A 266 -15.23 -2.41 17.48
C GLN A 266 -15.70 -3.77 18.02
N GLN A 267 -15.31 -4.88 17.39
CA GLN A 267 -15.59 -6.21 17.95
C GLN A 267 -14.67 -6.51 19.15
N ASP A 268 -15.21 -7.24 20.12
CA ASP A 268 -14.60 -7.64 21.41
C ASP A 268 -14.43 -6.54 22.47
N SER A 269 -15.01 -5.35 22.24
CA SER A 269 -15.10 -4.29 23.26
C SER A 269 -16.39 -3.48 23.10
N GLU A 270 -16.97 -2.99 24.19
CA GLU A 270 -18.03 -1.96 24.18
C GLU A 270 -17.52 -0.58 23.67
N ALA A 271 -16.28 -0.51 23.18
CA ALA A 271 -15.67 0.74 22.75
C ALA A 271 -16.20 1.17 21.37
N LEU A 272 -16.73 2.38 21.32
CA LEU A 272 -17.18 3.06 20.11
C LEU A 272 -16.02 3.84 19.49
N TRP A 273 -15.95 3.83 18.16
CA TRP A 273 -14.92 4.55 17.43
C TRP A 273 -15.52 5.64 16.56
N LEU A 274 -15.12 6.88 16.82
CA LEU A 274 -15.45 8.02 15.99
C LEU A 274 -14.61 7.95 14.71
N VAL A 275 -15.29 7.89 13.55
CA VAL A 275 -14.65 7.81 12.24
C VAL A 275 -14.49 9.19 11.63
N SER A 276 -15.49 10.05 11.79
CA SER A 276 -15.51 11.41 11.26
C SER A 276 -16.51 12.27 12.04
N SER A 277 -16.16 13.53 12.28
CA SER A 277 -16.98 14.57 12.92
C SER A 277 -16.67 15.92 12.28
N ASN A 278 -17.66 16.82 12.27
CA ASN A 278 -17.50 18.19 11.78
C ASN A 278 -16.96 19.18 12.84
N ALA A 279 -16.81 18.75 14.10
CA ALA A 279 -16.20 19.57 15.16
C ALA A 279 -14.67 19.64 15.00
N GLU A 280 -14.10 20.86 15.04
CA GLU A 280 -12.66 21.12 14.98
C GLU A 280 -11.94 20.61 16.24
N GLU A 281 -11.48 19.35 16.23
CA GLU A 281 -10.11 19.01 16.66
C GLU A 281 -9.75 17.54 16.38
N LYS A 282 -8.48 17.36 16.03
CA LYS A 282 -7.80 16.09 15.76
C LYS A 282 -8.02 15.09 16.88
N THR A 283 -8.64 13.95 16.61
CA THR A 283 -8.08 12.60 16.79
C THR A 283 -9.18 11.57 16.65
N THR A 284 -8.79 10.37 16.21
CA THR A 284 -9.47 9.11 16.49
C THR A 284 -9.72 8.96 18.00
N ALA A 285 -10.74 9.63 18.53
CA ALA A 285 -11.13 9.51 19.91
C ALA A 285 -11.77 8.13 20.09
N ARG A 286 -11.07 7.27 20.81
CA ARG A 286 -11.62 6.03 21.33
C ARG A 286 -12.57 6.49 22.44
N CYS A 287 -13.89 6.46 22.23
CA CYS A 287 -14.84 6.75 23.30
C CYS A 287 -14.72 5.58 24.30
N LYS A 288 -13.82 5.73 25.27
CA LYS A 288 -13.48 4.69 26.27
C LYS A 288 -14.39 4.73 27.49
N SER A 289 -15.33 5.66 27.56
CA SER A 289 -16.02 5.96 28.80
C SER A 289 -17.51 6.20 28.56
N GLN A 290 -18.30 5.36 29.19
CA GLN A 290 -19.75 5.43 29.51
C GLN A 290 -20.14 6.71 30.29
N LYS A 291 -19.52 7.86 30.00
CA LYS A 291 -19.71 9.11 30.75
C LYS A 291 -20.14 10.30 29.89
N SER A 292 -20.06 10.23 28.56
CA SER A 292 -20.65 11.25 27.69
C SER A 292 -22.00 10.79 27.17
N LEU A 293 -23.01 11.66 27.31
CA LEU A 293 -24.41 11.39 26.96
C LEU A 293 -24.57 10.93 25.49
N GLY A 294 -23.70 11.44 24.60
CA GLY A 294 -23.68 11.04 23.20
C GLY A 294 -23.17 9.62 22.97
N CYS A 295 -22.14 9.17 23.71
CA CYS A 295 -21.66 7.79 23.57
C CYS A 295 -22.66 6.77 24.16
N ASP A 296 -23.45 7.15 25.16
CA ASP A 296 -24.54 6.32 25.68
C ASP A 296 -25.68 6.17 24.65
N LEU A 297 -26.11 7.27 24.02
CA LEU A 297 -27.14 7.25 22.97
C LEU A 297 -26.72 6.36 21.78
N VAL A 298 -25.48 6.55 21.31
CA VAL A 298 -24.89 5.78 20.21
C VAL A 298 -24.79 4.29 20.57
N SER A 299 -24.38 3.96 21.80
CA SER A 299 -24.31 2.58 22.28
C SER A 299 -25.68 1.90 22.26
N GLN A 300 -26.71 2.58 22.78
CA GLN A 300 -28.07 2.05 22.77
C GLN A 300 -28.62 1.85 21.35
N VAL A 301 -28.39 2.78 20.44
CA VAL A 301 -28.79 2.66 19.03
C VAL A 301 -28.11 1.47 18.35
N ILE A 302 -26.82 1.26 18.62
CA ILE A 302 -26.08 0.14 18.04
C ILE A 302 -26.55 -1.21 18.60
N HIS A 303 -26.88 -1.28 19.89
CA HIS A 303 -27.36 -2.50 20.54
C HIS A 303 -28.81 -2.84 20.15
N THR A 304 -29.69 -1.85 20.10
CA THR A 304 -31.10 -2.05 19.76
C THR A 304 -31.34 -2.17 18.26
N GLY A 305 -30.46 -1.58 17.44
CA GLY A 305 -30.66 -1.46 16.00
C GLY A 305 -31.82 -0.53 15.63
N LEU A 306 -32.28 0.31 16.56
CA LEU A 306 -33.36 1.26 16.37
C LEU A 306 -32.83 2.69 16.58
N HIS A 307 -33.37 3.63 15.82
CA HIS A 307 -33.09 5.05 16.02
C HIS A 307 -33.55 5.52 17.42
N GLN A 308 -32.88 6.56 17.93
CA GLN A 308 -33.28 7.25 19.16
C GLN A 308 -33.27 8.76 18.95
N VAL A 309 -34.23 9.42 19.58
CA VAL A 309 -34.34 10.88 19.64
C VAL A 309 -34.20 11.28 21.10
N PHE A 310 -33.35 12.27 21.34
CA PHE A 310 -33.14 12.86 22.65
C PHE A 310 -33.53 14.34 22.60
N GLU A 311 -34.37 14.77 23.53
CA GLU A 311 -34.81 16.15 23.70
C GLU A 311 -34.73 16.49 25.20
N LEU A 312 -34.03 17.57 25.55
CA LEU A 312 -34.13 18.13 26.90
C LEU A 312 -35.40 18.97 27.01
N GLY A 313 -36.22 18.67 28.02
CA GLY A 313 -37.37 19.50 28.38
C GLY A 313 -36.93 20.90 28.80
N GLU A 314 -37.77 21.90 28.50
CA GLU A 314 -37.55 23.29 28.88
C GLU A 314 -37.17 23.41 30.38
N GLY A 315 -35.98 23.93 30.68
CA GLY A 315 -35.53 24.24 32.04
C GLY A 315 -34.57 23.26 32.71
N GLN A 316 -34.11 22.20 32.04
CA GLN A 316 -33.01 21.37 32.55
C GLN A 316 -31.71 21.70 31.78
N GLN A 317 -30.80 22.45 32.40
CA GLN A 317 -29.42 22.57 31.94
C GLN A 317 -28.57 21.55 32.68
N LYS A 318 -27.83 20.71 31.96
CA LYS A 318 -26.78 19.86 32.54
C LYS A 318 -25.45 20.40 32.02
N PRO A 319 -24.51 20.79 32.90
CA PRO A 319 -23.28 21.44 32.47
C PRO A 319 -22.45 20.51 31.60
N ALA A 320 -21.95 21.03 30.48
CA ALA A 320 -20.90 20.39 29.68
C ALA A 320 -19.73 20.00 30.59
N GLN A 321 -19.36 18.72 30.61
CA GLN A 321 -18.09 18.28 31.19
C GLN A 321 -17.04 18.31 30.07
N ASP A 322 -15.95 19.02 30.32
CA ASP A 322 -14.72 19.05 29.51
C ASP A 322 -14.91 19.20 27.99
N GLY A 323 -15.13 20.43 27.51
CA GLY A 323 -14.98 20.79 26.09
C GLY A 323 -16.02 20.24 25.12
N GLU A 324 -16.98 19.42 25.56
CA GLU A 324 -18.09 18.94 24.74
C GLU A 324 -19.20 20.01 24.59
N LEU A 325 -19.72 20.17 23.37
CA LEU A 325 -20.92 20.99 23.10
C LEU A 325 -22.11 20.54 23.99
N GLU A 326 -22.82 21.50 24.59
CA GLU A 326 -24.06 21.22 25.33
C GLU A 326 -25.08 20.57 24.39
N MET A 327 -25.49 19.34 24.68
CA MET A 327 -26.49 18.62 23.89
C MET A 327 -27.89 19.10 24.28
N ARG A 328 -28.59 19.83 23.42
CA ARG A 328 -29.97 20.31 23.62
C ARG A 328 -30.99 19.33 23.02
N ASN A 329 -30.72 18.91 21.80
CA ASN A 329 -31.44 17.83 21.13
C ASN A 329 -30.45 16.97 20.33
N ALA A 330 -30.78 15.69 20.14
CA ALA A 330 -29.98 14.79 19.33
C ALA A 330 -30.87 13.75 18.63
N LEU A 331 -30.45 13.34 17.44
CA LEU A 331 -31.03 12.23 16.70
C LEU A 331 -29.91 11.26 16.34
N CYS A 332 -30.11 10.00 16.67
CA CYS A 332 -29.14 8.96 16.39
C CYS A 332 -29.79 7.81 15.62
N VAL A 333 -29.19 7.42 14.50
CA VAL A 333 -29.71 6.42 13.56
C VAL A 333 -28.69 5.31 13.36
N PRO A 334 -29.11 4.03 13.40
CA PRO A 334 -28.19 2.90 13.25
C PRO A 334 -27.76 2.75 11.79
N ILE A 335 -26.49 2.41 11.59
CA ILE A 335 -25.98 1.93 10.30
C ILE A 335 -26.15 0.41 10.32
N PRO A 336 -27.00 -0.15 9.44
CA PRO A 336 -27.29 -1.59 9.45
C PRO A 336 -26.05 -2.41 9.11
N HIS A 337 -26.14 -3.72 9.34
CA HIS A 337 -25.13 -4.71 8.94
C HIS A 337 -25.69 -5.57 7.79
N LEU A 338 -24.89 -5.92 6.77
CA LEU A 338 -25.27 -6.64 5.54
C LEU A 338 -25.52 -8.11 5.83
N SER A 339 -24.88 -8.66 6.85
CA SER A 339 -24.83 -10.10 7.10
C SER A 339 -25.33 -10.55 8.47
N ARG A 340 -25.54 -9.63 9.42
CA ARG A 340 -25.97 -9.95 10.80
C ARG A 340 -27.17 -9.10 11.20
N ALA A 341 -27.99 -9.62 12.10
CA ALA A 341 -28.98 -8.82 12.81
C ALA A 341 -28.27 -7.85 13.76
N GLY A 342 -28.53 -6.56 13.61
CA GLY A 342 -27.93 -5.48 14.41
C GLY A 342 -27.30 -4.38 13.57
N ALA A 343 -26.65 -3.42 14.23
CA ALA A 343 -25.99 -2.28 13.59
C ALA A 343 -24.46 -2.42 13.58
N SER A 344 -23.83 -2.05 12.47
CA SER A 344 -22.37 -1.96 12.31
C SER A 344 -21.80 -0.66 12.88
N GLY A 345 -22.64 0.36 13.00
CA GLY A 345 -22.31 1.69 13.50
C GLY A 345 -23.56 2.54 13.72
N ALA A 346 -23.37 3.84 13.93
CA ALA A 346 -24.47 4.79 14.04
C ALA A 346 -24.05 6.20 13.60
N ILE A 347 -25.01 6.97 13.13
CA ILE A 347 -24.87 8.39 12.79
C ILE A 347 -25.52 9.16 13.93
N LEU A 348 -24.81 10.14 14.48
CA LEU A 348 -25.29 11.04 15.52
C LEU A 348 -25.32 12.46 14.96
N VAL A 349 -26.47 13.11 15.03
CA VAL A 349 -26.60 14.54 14.80
C VAL A 349 -27.06 15.24 16.06
N ARG A 350 -26.52 16.43 16.34
CA ARG A 350 -26.80 17.19 17.56
C ARG A 350 -27.16 18.63 17.23
N ASN A 351 -28.05 19.17 18.06
CA ASN A 351 -28.41 20.57 18.12
C ASN A 351 -28.87 21.14 16.77
N THR A 352 -30.16 21.11 16.51
CA THR A 352 -30.75 21.87 15.39
C THR A 352 -30.48 23.38 15.56
N THR A 353 -29.99 24.06 14.53
CA THR A 353 -29.61 25.47 14.59
C THR A 353 -30.79 26.41 14.83
N ASP A 354 -32.00 25.99 14.45
CA ASP A 354 -33.26 26.70 14.65
C ASP A 354 -33.99 26.29 15.95
N GLY A 355 -33.40 25.40 16.74
CA GLY A 355 -33.98 24.90 18.00
C GLY A 355 -35.23 24.03 17.83
N ARG A 356 -35.55 23.55 16.62
CA ARG A 356 -36.72 22.69 16.38
C ARG A 356 -36.49 21.26 16.87
N ALA A 357 -37.58 20.56 17.19
CA ALA A 357 -37.56 19.11 17.39
C ALA A 357 -37.25 18.37 16.07
N PHE A 358 -36.58 17.22 16.15
CA PHE A 358 -36.29 16.37 14.99
C PHE A 358 -37.59 15.78 14.42
N ARG A 359 -37.83 15.98 13.13
CA ARG A 359 -39.03 15.48 12.44
C ARG A 359 -38.80 14.08 11.89
N ALA A 360 -39.91 13.39 11.56
CA ALA A 360 -39.86 12.11 10.86
C ALA A 360 -39.11 12.20 9.51
N GLU A 361 -39.13 13.36 8.85
CA GLU A 361 -38.38 13.60 7.61
C GLU A 361 -36.87 13.60 7.82
N ASP A 362 -36.38 14.26 8.88
CA ASP A 362 -34.95 14.29 9.24
C ASP A 362 -34.45 12.88 9.54
N ARG A 363 -35.28 12.09 10.25
CA ARG A 363 -35.03 10.67 10.52
C ARG A 363 -34.96 9.86 9.22
N ASN A 364 -35.97 9.97 8.35
CA ASN A 364 -36.02 9.20 7.11
C ASN A 364 -34.82 9.52 6.19
N PHE A 365 -34.37 10.77 6.19
CA PHE A 365 -33.16 11.18 5.46
C PHE A 365 -31.90 10.50 6.02
N LEU A 366 -31.71 10.54 7.34
CA LEU A 366 -30.57 9.86 7.98
C LEU A 366 -30.62 8.34 7.82
N GLU A 367 -31.80 7.72 7.84
CA GLU A 367 -31.95 6.28 7.58
C GLU A 367 -31.54 5.90 6.15
N ARG A 368 -31.90 6.71 5.15
CA ARG A 368 -31.45 6.51 3.76
C ARG A 368 -29.94 6.68 3.63
N LEU A 369 -29.38 7.70 4.29
CA LEU A 369 -27.93 7.89 4.33
C LEU A 369 -27.23 6.70 5.00
N ALA A 370 -27.78 6.19 6.11
CA ALA A 370 -27.25 5.03 6.81
C ALA A 370 -27.26 3.77 5.93
N GLN A 371 -28.28 3.58 5.07
CA GLN A 371 -28.31 2.50 4.09
C GLN A 371 -27.20 2.63 3.04
N HIS A 372 -26.93 3.84 2.55
CA HIS A 372 -25.82 4.07 1.60
C HIS A 372 -24.44 3.88 2.26
N LEU A 373 -24.32 4.22 3.54
CA LEU A 373 -23.10 4.05 4.32
C LEU A 373 -22.84 2.62 4.79
N GLN A 374 -23.82 1.73 4.67
CA GLN A 374 -23.73 0.33 5.11
C GLN A 374 -22.52 -0.41 4.52
N THR A 375 -22.33 -0.32 3.21
CA THR A 375 -21.21 -1.03 2.54
C THR A 375 -19.85 -0.45 2.95
N ALA A 376 -19.79 0.88 3.14
CA ALA A 376 -18.58 1.57 3.57
C ALA A 376 -18.23 1.24 5.04
N SER A 377 -19.22 1.25 5.95
CA SER A 377 -19.01 0.94 7.37
C SER A 377 -18.57 -0.51 7.57
N GLU A 378 -19.12 -1.46 6.83
CA GLU A 378 -18.76 -2.87 6.94
C GLU A 378 -17.39 -3.18 6.40
N THR A 379 -16.99 -2.51 5.32
CA THR A 379 -15.63 -2.62 4.81
C THR A 379 -14.62 -2.14 5.87
N LEU A 380 -14.93 -1.03 6.57
CA LEU A 380 -14.11 -0.52 7.67
C LEU A 380 -14.12 -1.45 8.90
N PHE A 381 -15.26 -2.07 9.22
CA PHE A 381 -15.41 -3.03 10.31
C PHE A 381 -14.61 -4.32 10.08
N LEU A 382 -14.78 -4.98 8.93
CA LEU A 382 -14.08 -6.22 8.55
C LEU A 382 -12.57 -6.02 8.45
N ARG A 383 -12.11 -4.84 7.99
CA ARG A 383 -10.69 -4.48 7.94
C ARG A 383 -10.03 -4.57 9.32
N ARG A 384 -10.70 -4.12 10.37
CA ARG A 384 -10.14 -4.10 11.73
C ARG A 384 -10.05 -5.49 12.35
N GLN A 385 -11.03 -6.35 12.06
CA GLN A 385 -10.95 -7.78 12.43
C GLN A 385 -9.71 -8.44 11.84
N LEU A 386 -9.42 -8.17 10.56
CA LEU A 386 -8.26 -8.73 9.87
C LEU A 386 -6.93 -8.22 10.44
N SER A 387 -6.85 -6.95 10.87
CA SER A 387 -5.65 -6.40 11.53
C SER A 387 -5.36 -7.12 12.83
N ASN A 388 -6.36 -7.28 13.69
CA ASN A 388 -6.23 -8.00 14.96
C ASN A 388 -5.90 -9.48 14.73
N PHE A 389 -6.50 -10.11 13.71
CA PHE A 389 -6.21 -11.49 13.36
C PHE A 389 -4.78 -11.67 12.82
N SER A 390 -4.24 -10.68 12.10
CA SER A 390 -2.85 -10.69 11.62
C SER A 390 -1.84 -10.63 12.77
N GLU A 391 -2.12 -9.85 13.82
CA GLU A 391 -1.30 -9.81 15.04
C GLU A 391 -1.33 -11.15 15.79
N LEU A 392 -2.51 -11.76 15.90
CA LEU A 392 -2.67 -13.10 16.50
C LEU A 392 -1.96 -14.21 15.70
N LEU A 393 -1.97 -14.13 14.36
CA LEU A 393 -1.22 -15.05 13.51
C LEU A 393 0.29 -14.84 13.63
N GLY A 394 0.76 -13.60 13.78
CA GLY A 394 2.18 -13.31 14.05
C GLY A 394 2.67 -14.03 15.31
N GLN A 395 1.91 -13.96 16.40
CA GLN A 395 2.20 -14.68 17.65
C GLN A 395 2.15 -16.22 17.50
N LYS A 396 1.24 -16.76 16.70
CA LYS A 396 1.13 -18.21 16.47
C LYS A 396 2.24 -18.77 15.56
N VAL A 397 2.75 -17.96 14.65
CA VAL A 397 3.87 -18.38 13.78
C VAL A 397 5.18 -18.48 14.57
N GLU A 398 5.42 -17.57 15.53
CA GLU A 398 6.58 -17.66 16.44
C GLU A 398 6.58 -18.94 17.27
N THR A 399 5.43 -19.31 17.84
CA THR A 399 5.28 -20.55 18.62
C THR A 399 5.48 -21.81 17.79
N THR A 400 5.09 -21.79 16.51
CA THR A 400 5.28 -22.93 15.60
C THR A 400 6.74 -23.07 15.15
N GLN A 401 7.47 -21.96 15.00
CA GLN A 401 8.92 -21.99 14.74
C GLN A 401 9.70 -22.53 15.94
N TRP A 402 9.31 -22.15 17.15
CA TRP A 402 9.88 -22.66 18.39
C TRP A 402 9.71 -24.19 18.52
N LEU A 403 8.51 -24.71 18.20
CA LEU A 403 8.23 -26.14 18.22
C LEU A 403 9.09 -26.93 17.22
N ARG A 404 9.30 -26.38 16.01
CA ARG A 404 10.17 -26.99 14.99
C ARG A 404 11.63 -27.04 15.43
N MET A 405 12.10 -26.01 16.14
CA MET A 405 13.46 -25.94 16.67
C MET A 405 13.68 -26.99 17.78
N ILE A 406 12.69 -27.23 18.65
CA ILE A 406 12.73 -28.30 19.65
C ILE A 406 12.81 -29.68 18.99
N ILE A 407 11.96 -29.93 17.99
CA ILE A 407 11.94 -31.23 17.30
C ILE A 407 13.27 -31.48 16.59
N ALA A 408 13.88 -30.46 15.98
CA ALA A 408 15.20 -30.56 15.37
C ALA A 408 16.28 -30.90 16.39
N LEU A 409 16.27 -30.26 17.56
CA LEU A 409 17.19 -30.55 18.67
C LEU A 409 17.05 -31.98 19.19
N LEU A 410 15.82 -32.46 19.38
CA LEU A 410 15.54 -33.84 19.78
C LEU A 410 16.03 -34.83 18.71
N SER A 411 15.83 -34.53 17.42
CA SER A 411 16.31 -35.39 16.34
C SER A 411 17.84 -35.47 16.27
N MET A 412 18.54 -34.36 16.54
CA MET A 412 20.01 -34.37 16.63
C MET A 412 20.51 -35.16 17.83
N LEU A 413 19.81 -35.12 18.97
CA LEU A 413 20.17 -35.88 20.16
C LEU A 413 20.08 -37.40 19.88
N VAL A 414 18.99 -37.83 19.24
CA VAL A 414 18.79 -39.24 18.85
C VAL A 414 19.86 -39.69 17.85
N LEU A 415 20.19 -38.84 16.86
CA LEU A 415 21.25 -39.15 15.90
C LEU A 415 22.62 -39.26 16.58
N ALA A 416 22.92 -38.41 17.56
CA ALA A 416 24.16 -38.47 18.32
C ALA A 416 24.27 -39.76 19.16
N GLU A 417 23.18 -40.19 19.82
CA GLU A 417 23.15 -41.46 20.55
C GLU A 417 23.35 -42.67 19.63
N THR A 418 22.67 -42.69 18.47
CA THR A 418 22.84 -43.79 17.51
C THR A 418 24.24 -43.87 16.93
N ALA A 419 24.88 -42.71 16.68
CA ALA A 419 26.27 -42.65 16.23
C ALA A 419 27.25 -43.14 17.32
N LEU A 420 27.00 -42.81 18.59
CA LEU A 420 27.83 -43.26 19.71
C LEU A 420 27.74 -44.78 19.90
N LEU A 421 26.53 -45.36 19.77
CA LEU A 421 26.32 -46.81 19.84
C LEU A 421 27.01 -47.55 18.69
N MET A 422 27.04 -46.96 17.49
CA MET A 422 27.75 -47.51 16.31
C MET A 422 29.27 -47.44 16.42
N ILE A 423 29.83 -46.58 17.28
CA ILE A 423 31.28 -46.47 17.53
C ILE A 423 31.72 -47.44 18.65
N LEU A 424 30.78 -47.83 19.53
CA LEU A 424 31.03 -48.72 20.67
C LEU A 424 30.79 -50.22 20.37
N HIS A 425 30.27 -50.56 19.20
CA HIS A 425 30.21 -51.93 18.65
C HIS A 425 31.20 -52.05 17.49
#